data_AF-X0WBE1-F1
#
_entry.id   AF-X0WBE1-F1
#
_cell.length_a   1.000
_cell.length_b   1.000
_cell.length_c   1.000
_cell.angle_alpha   90.00
_cell.angle_beta   90.00
_cell.angle_gamma   90.00
#
_symmetry.space_group_name_H-M   'P 1'
#
loop_
_entity.id
_entity.type
_entity.pdbx_description
1 polymer ?
#
loop_
_entity_poly.entity_id
_entity_poly.type
_entity_poly.pdbx_seq_one_letter_code
_entity_poly.pdbx_strand_id
1 'polypeptide(L)'
;MSGGEVALIGTKLAAGHSISWLGTLAINAAIAGAGLSAYSQYQQGQTASAQAKNEAAWHAFNAKVTKREADEERKVANFESIQHTRKTKQILARHRALVGKSGVTPEGSPLLLAEDTAAQLAIEGANIRMTGERKIGAWRSRSILDTAQAFAARKSAKGLRQVGALRAGAGLIG
;
A
#
# COMPACT_ATOMS: atom_id res chain seq x y z
N MET A 1 40.55 -46.03 -6.62
CA MET A 1 40.98 -46.57 -7.92
C MET A 1 39.70 -46.80 -8.73
N SER A 2 39.34 -45.85 -9.61
CA SER A 2 39.46 -45.95 -11.08
C SER A 2 38.55 -47.06 -11.65
N GLY A 3 37.37 -46.71 -12.18
CA GLY A 3 37.09 -46.64 -13.63
C GLY A 3 36.39 -47.94 -14.06
N GLY A 4 35.28 -48.03 -14.79
CA GLY A 4 34.69 -47.19 -15.81
C GLY A 4 34.48 -48.09 -17.03
N GLU A 5 33.25 -48.46 -17.38
CA GLU A 5 32.92 -49.00 -18.72
C GLU A 5 31.43 -48.81 -19.03
N VAL A 6 31.18 -48.00 -20.05
CA VAL A 6 29.90 -47.76 -20.73
C VAL A 6 30.10 -48.27 -22.16
N ALA A 7 29.30 -49.24 -22.58
CA ALA A 7 29.08 -49.67 -23.98
C ALA A 7 28.16 -50.92 -23.93
N LEU A 8 27.19 -51.19 -24.81
CA LEU A 8 26.94 -50.72 -26.15
C LEU A 8 25.48 -51.06 -26.53
N ILE A 9 24.88 -50.16 -27.28
CA ILE A 9 23.59 -50.23 -27.98
C ILE A 9 23.61 -51.36 -29.01
N GLY A 10 22.52 -52.13 -29.18
CA GLY A 10 22.38 -53.00 -30.36
C GLY A 10 21.31 -54.09 -30.33
N THR A 11 20.08 -53.72 -30.70
CA THR A 11 19.19 -54.45 -31.63
C THR A 11 19.02 -55.98 -31.51
N LYS A 12 17.80 -56.44 -31.16
CA LYS A 12 17.02 -57.36 -32.02
C LYS A 12 15.51 -57.11 -31.86
N LEU A 13 14.97 -56.46 -32.87
CA LEU A 13 13.57 -56.44 -33.25
C LEU A 13 13.16 -57.86 -33.68
N ALA A 14 12.17 -58.46 -33.02
CA ALA A 14 11.45 -59.62 -33.54
C ALA A 14 9.97 -59.50 -33.15
N ALA A 15 9.12 -59.61 -34.15
CA ALA A 15 7.71 -59.23 -34.18
C ALA A 15 6.79 -60.08 -33.29
N GLY A 16 5.69 -59.49 -32.79
CA GLY A 16 4.55 -60.24 -32.28
C GLY A 16 3.71 -59.55 -31.19
N HIS A 17 2.83 -58.62 -31.59
CA HIS A 17 1.54 -58.31 -30.94
C HIS A 17 1.46 -58.24 -29.40
N SER A 18 1.70 -57.07 -28.80
CA SER A 18 0.96 -56.62 -27.60
C SER A 18 1.04 -55.10 -27.36
N ILE A 19 0.77 -54.27 -28.38
CA ILE A 19 0.65 -52.80 -28.23
C ILE A 19 -0.85 -52.41 -28.11
N SER A 20 -1.65 -53.16 -27.35
CA SER A 20 -3.11 -52.98 -27.33
C SER A 20 -3.75 -52.65 -25.98
N TRP A 21 -2.99 -52.30 -24.93
CA TRP A 21 -3.62 -51.91 -23.65
C TRP A 21 -2.92 -50.81 -22.86
N LEU A 22 -1.62 -50.54 -23.09
CA LEU A 22 -0.90 -49.47 -22.38
C LEU A 22 -1.06 -48.08 -23.03
N GLY A 23 -1.30 -48.02 -24.34
CA GLY A 23 -1.58 -46.75 -25.04
C GLY A 23 -2.95 -46.16 -24.72
N THR A 24 -3.95 -47.01 -24.46
CA THR A 24 -5.33 -46.59 -24.19
C THR A 24 -5.51 -46.08 -22.74
N LEU A 25 -4.71 -46.59 -21.80
CA LEU A 25 -4.73 -46.12 -20.40
C LEU A 25 -4.06 -44.75 -20.22
N ALA A 26 -3.02 -44.44 -20.99
CA ALA A 26 -2.34 -43.15 -20.93
C ALA A 26 -3.20 -41.99 -21.48
N ILE A 27 -4.01 -42.25 -22.51
CA ILE A 27 -4.92 -41.25 -23.10
C ILE A 27 -6.15 -41.03 -22.20
N ASN A 28 -6.68 -42.10 -21.58
CA ASN A 28 -7.79 -41.97 -20.63
C ASN A 28 -7.37 -41.28 -19.31
N ALA A 29 -6.14 -41.48 -18.85
CA ALA A 29 -5.58 -40.74 -17.71
C ALA A 29 -5.33 -39.26 -18.02
N ALA A 30 -5.00 -38.91 -19.27
CA ALA A 30 -4.87 -37.52 -19.71
C ALA A 30 -6.22 -36.78 -19.75
N ILE A 31 -7.30 -37.46 -20.18
CA ILE A 31 -8.66 -36.88 -20.19
C ILE A 31 -9.25 -36.80 -18.76
N ALA A 32 -9.05 -37.83 -17.93
CA ALA A 32 -9.44 -37.79 -16.52
C ALA A 32 -8.63 -36.76 -15.70
N GLY A 33 -7.33 -36.60 -16.03
CA GLY A 33 -6.45 -35.59 -15.45
C GLY A 33 -6.78 -34.16 -15.92
N ALA A 34 -7.24 -33.98 -17.16
CA ALA A 34 -7.70 -32.69 -17.68
C ALA A 34 -8.96 -32.19 -16.95
N GLY A 35 -9.91 -33.08 -16.64
CA GLY A 35 -11.11 -32.74 -15.88
C GLY A 35 -10.83 -32.35 -14.42
N LEU A 36 -9.98 -33.12 -13.72
CA LEU A 36 -9.57 -32.84 -12.34
C LEU A 36 -8.72 -31.55 -12.23
N SER A 37 -7.84 -31.31 -13.19
CA SER A 37 -7.01 -30.10 -13.22
C SER A 37 -7.84 -28.85 -13.51
N ALA A 38 -8.85 -28.92 -14.39
CA ALA A 38 -9.78 -27.82 -14.65
C ALA A 38 -10.63 -27.47 -13.41
N TYR A 39 -11.15 -28.47 -12.68
CA TYR A 39 -11.93 -28.24 -11.46
C TYR A 39 -11.08 -27.62 -10.33
N SER A 40 -9.87 -28.13 -10.11
CA SER A 40 -8.98 -27.56 -9.09
C SER A 40 -8.56 -26.12 -9.42
N GLN A 41 -8.33 -25.80 -10.71
CA GLN A 41 -8.00 -24.45 -11.15
C GLN A 41 -9.19 -23.49 -11.02
N TYR A 42 -10.42 -23.95 -11.28
CA TYR A 42 -11.62 -23.15 -11.06
C TYR A 42 -11.80 -22.81 -9.58
N GLN A 43 -11.63 -23.79 -8.70
CA GLN A 43 -11.74 -23.59 -7.25
C GLN A 43 -10.60 -22.70 -6.71
N GLN A 44 -9.38 -22.84 -7.23
CA GLN A 44 -8.25 -21.95 -6.94
C GLN A 44 -8.50 -20.51 -7.42
N GLY A 45 -9.08 -20.31 -8.60
CA GLY A 45 -9.41 -18.98 -9.12
C GLY A 45 -10.51 -18.29 -8.31
N GLN A 46 -11.49 -19.05 -7.82
CA GLN A 46 -12.58 -18.53 -7.00
C GLN A 46 -12.09 -18.11 -5.60
N THR A 47 -11.24 -18.94 -4.97
CA THR A 47 -10.62 -18.61 -3.68
C THR A 47 -9.64 -17.43 -3.79
N ALA A 48 -8.81 -17.38 -4.83
CA ALA A 48 -7.93 -16.24 -5.08
C ALA A 48 -8.71 -14.94 -5.33
N SER A 49 -9.84 -15.00 -6.05
CA SER A 49 -10.72 -13.84 -6.22
C SER A 49 -11.36 -13.38 -4.90
N ALA A 50 -11.76 -14.31 -4.04
CA ALA A 50 -12.30 -13.99 -2.73
C ALA A 50 -11.25 -13.32 -1.83
N GLN A 51 -10.01 -13.84 -1.82
CA GLN A 51 -8.89 -13.24 -1.09
C GLN A 51 -8.60 -11.81 -1.58
N ALA A 52 -8.48 -11.60 -2.89
CA ALA A 52 -8.22 -10.28 -3.45
C ALA A 52 -9.35 -9.27 -3.17
N LYS A 53 -10.61 -9.71 -3.08
CA LYS A 53 -11.73 -8.86 -2.64
C LYS A 53 -11.62 -8.48 -1.17
N ASN A 54 -11.25 -9.42 -0.31
CA ASN A 54 -11.08 -9.15 1.12
C ASN A 54 -9.93 -8.16 1.32
N GLU A 55 -8.81 -8.37 0.65
CA GLU A 55 -7.66 -7.45 0.66
C GLU A 55 -8.06 -6.05 0.20
N ALA A 56 -8.83 -5.95 -0.90
CA ALA A 56 -9.37 -4.66 -1.33
C ALA A 56 -10.31 -3.99 -0.31
N ALA A 57 -11.09 -4.77 0.44
CA ALA A 57 -11.95 -4.25 1.50
C ALA A 57 -11.11 -3.74 2.68
N TRP A 58 -10.04 -4.45 3.05
CA TRP A 58 -9.08 -4.02 4.06
C TRP A 58 -8.38 -2.72 3.68
N HIS A 59 -7.82 -2.62 2.48
CA HIS A 59 -7.19 -1.39 2.00
C HIS A 59 -8.18 -0.22 1.92
N ALA A 60 -9.43 -0.46 1.49
CA ALA A 60 -10.46 0.58 1.47
C ALA A 60 -10.86 1.04 2.88
N PHE A 61 -10.84 0.15 3.88
CA PHE A 61 -11.05 0.52 5.27
C PHE A 61 -9.88 1.35 5.81
N ASN A 62 -8.64 0.91 5.57
CA ASN A 62 -7.44 1.64 5.96
C ASN A 62 -7.39 3.04 5.33
N ALA A 63 -7.78 3.17 4.06
CA ALA A 63 -7.89 4.47 3.38
C ALA A 63 -8.88 5.42 4.06
N LYS A 64 -9.99 4.89 4.62
CA LYS A 64 -10.97 5.69 5.37
C LYS A 64 -10.44 6.09 6.74
N VAL A 65 -9.73 5.20 7.43
CA VAL A 65 -9.10 5.49 8.73
C VAL A 65 -8.04 6.58 8.56
N THR A 66 -7.12 6.41 7.62
CA THR A 66 -6.06 7.40 7.33
C THR A 66 -6.63 8.76 6.91
N LYS A 67 -7.76 8.78 6.19
CA LYS A 67 -8.46 10.03 5.89
C LYS A 67 -9.01 10.72 7.15
N ARG A 68 -9.57 9.95 8.09
CA ARG A 68 -10.03 10.49 9.38
C ARG A 68 -8.86 11.04 10.19
N GLU A 69 -7.75 10.31 10.25
CA GLU A 69 -6.51 10.75 10.91
C GLU A 69 -5.97 12.05 10.27
N ALA A 70 -6.02 12.18 8.94
CA ALA A 70 -5.64 13.42 8.24
C ALA A 70 -6.53 14.62 8.64
N ASP A 71 -7.83 14.39 8.82
CA ASP A 71 -8.78 15.43 9.22
C ASP A 71 -8.65 15.78 10.71
N GLU A 72 -8.33 14.81 11.57
CA GLU A 72 -8.00 15.02 12.97
C GLU A 72 -6.70 15.81 13.12
N GLU A 73 -5.63 15.42 12.41
CA GLU A 73 -4.36 16.14 12.43
C GLU A 73 -4.54 17.59 11.95
N ARG A 74 -5.44 17.83 10.98
CA ARG A 74 -5.78 19.19 10.56
C ARG A 74 -6.40 20.01 11.70
N LYS A 75 -7.28 19.40 12.50
CA LYS A 75 -7.89 20.08 13.66
C LYS A 75 -6.83 20.39 14.71
N VAL A 76 -5.93 19.43 14.98
CA VAL A 76 -4.81 19.61 15.91
C VAL A 76 -3.89 20.74 15.44
N ALA A 77 -3.44 20.72 14.19
CA ALA A 77 -2.58 21.76 13.63
C ALA A 77 -3.23 23.16 13.68
N ASN A 78 -4.54 23.24 13.41
CA ASN A 78 -5.28 24.50 13.53
C ASN A 78 -5.33 24.98 14.99
N PHE A 79 -5.62 24.07 15.92
CA PHE A 79 -5.62 24.40 17.35
C PHE A 79 -4.25 24.87 17.82
N GLU A 80 -3.17 24.19 17.45
CA GLU A 80 -1.79 24.59 17.76
C GLU A 80 -1.46 25.98 17.22
N SER A 81 -1.85 26.29 15.98
CA SER A 81 -1.67 27.61 15.38
C SER A 81 -2.41 28.71 16.16
N ILE A 82 -3.65 28.44 16.59
CA ILE A 82 -4.43 29.38 17.42
C ILE A 82 -3.76 29.59 18.78
N GLN A 83 -3.30 28.51 19.42
CA GLN A 83 -2.62 28.58 20.71
C GLN A 83 -1.29 29.34 20.60
N HIS A 84 -0.50 29.08 19.57
CA HIS A 84 0.73 29.81 19.30
C HIS A 84 0.44 31.31 19.13
N THR A 85 -0.54 31.67 18.29
CA THR A 85 -0.95 33.07 18.09
C THR A 85 -1.34 33.76 19.41
N ARG A 86 -2.07 33.05 20.29
CA ARG A 86 -2.42 33.57 21.62
C ARG A 86 -1.18 33.77 22.50
N LYS A 87 -0.26 32.82 22.53
CA LYS A 87 1.00 32.91 23.27
C LYS A 87 1.88 34.06 22.75
N THR A 88 2.04 34.20 21.44
CA THR A 88 2.77 35.32 20.81
C THR A 88 2.19 36.66 21.26
N LYS A 89 0.87 36.83 21.22
CA LYS A 89 0.20 38.06 21.68
C LYS A 89 0.47 38.33 23.17
N GLN A 90 0.43 37.31 24.01
CA GLN A 90 0.71 37.45 25.45
C GLN A 90 2.17 37.83 25.72
N ILE A 91 3.12 37.23 25.00
CA ILE A 91 4.55 37.55 25.11
C ILE A 91 4.79 39.01 24.71
N LEU A 92 4.28 39.43 23.55
CA LEU A 92 4.42 40.82 23.09
C LEU A 92 3.73 41.81 24.04
N ALA A 93 2.57 41.47 24.60
CA ALA A 93 1.89 42.30 25.59
C ALA A 93 2.70 42.44 26.88
N ARG A 94 3.31 41.35 27.36
CA ARG A 94 4.22 41.38 28.53
C ARG A 94 5.46 42.22 28.26
N HIS A 95 6.08 42.08 27.09
CA HIS A 95 7.21 42.93 26.70
C HIS A 95 6.82 44.42 26.70
N ARG A 96 5.69 44.78 26.09
CA ARG A 96 5.20 46.17 26.10
C ARG A 96 4.94 46.69 27.50
N ALA A 97 4.33 45.88 28.38
CA ALA A 97 4.06 46.26 29.76
C ALA A 97 5.36 46.45 30.57
N LEU A 98 6.37 45.59 30.38
CA LEU A 98 7.66 45.70 31.04
C LEU A 98 8.42 46.95 30.59
N VAL A 99 8.46 47.21 29.28
CA VAL A 99 9.06 48.43 28.73
C VAL A 99 8.34 49.67 29.27
N GLY A 100 7.00 49.68 29.23
CA GLY A 100 6.21 50.79 29.79
C GLY A 100 6.42 51.02 31.29
N LYS A 101 6.61 49.95 32.08
CA LYS A 101 6.92 50.05 33.51
C LYS A 101 8.34 50.59 33.78
N SER A 102 9.30 50.29 32.91
CA SER A 102 10.70 50.69 33.09
C SER A 102 10.94 52.19 32.89
N GLY A 103 9.98 52.93 32.32
CA GLY A 103 10.12 54.36 32.04
C GLY A 103 11.14 54.68 30.95
N VAL A 104 11.75 53.66 30.34
CA VAL A 104 12.72 53.78 29.25
C VAL A 104 11.94 53.94 27.94
N THR A 105 12.24 55.00 27.18
CA THR A 105 11.77 55.12 25.80
C THR A 105 12.29 53.92 25.00
N PRO A 106 11.46 53.24 24.18
CA PRO A 106 11.88 52.07 23.40
C PRO A 106 12.80 52.48 22.24
N GLU A 107 13.98 52.99 22.57
CA GLU A 107 14.97 53.51 21.63
C GLU A 107 16.27 52.71 21.75
N GLY A 108 16.82 52.28 20.62
CA GLY A 108 18.08 51.52 20.57
C GLY A 108 17.91 50.03 20.89
N SER A 109 18.66 49.54 21.88
CA SER A 109 18.81 48.09 22.17
C SER A 109 17.51 47.35 22.56
N PRO A 110 16.57 47.92 23.34
CA PRO A 110 15.32 47.25 23.66
C PRO A 110 14.39 47.04 22.46
N LEU A 111 14.45 47.95 21.48
CA LEU A 111 13.65 47.86 20.26
C LEU A 111 14.17 46.73 19.35
N LEU A 112 15.49 46.65 19.17
CA LEU A 112 16.13 45.57 18.40
C LEU A 112 15.82 44.19 18.98
N LEU A 113 15.83 44.05 20.31
CA LEU A 113 15.47 42.80 20.96
C LEU A 113 14.00 42.43 20.74
N ALA A 114 13.09 43.41 20.76
CA ALA A 114 11.67 43.18 20.51
C ALA A 114 11.41 42.77 19.06
N GLU A 115 12.13 43.37 18.10
CA GLU A 115 12.08 43.01 16.68
C GLU A 115 12.62 41.58 16.44
N ASP A 116 13.77 41.23 17.02
CA ASP A 116 14.32 39.87 16.92
C ASP A 116 13.38 38.83 17.54
N THR A 117 12.81 39.14 18.72
CA THR A 117 11.79 38.27 19.36
C THR A 117 10.57 38.09 18.46
N ALA A 118 10.09 39.16 17.81
CA ALA A 118 8.97 39.07 16.89
C ALA A 118 9.30 38.23 15.65
N ALA A 119 10.52 38.37 15.10
CA ALA A 119 11.00 37.58 13.98
C ALA A 119 11.11 36.08 14.33
N GLN A 120 11.65 35.75 15.50
CA GLN A 120 11.74 34.38 16.00
C GLN A 120 10.35 33.75 16.17
N LEU A 121 9.40 34.47 16.76
CA LEU A 121 8.01 34.01 16.91
C LEU A 121 7.31 33.83 15.54
N ALA A 122 7.64 34.66 14.55
CA ALA A 122 7.13 34.50 13.19
C ALA A 122 7.66 33.22 12.52
N ILE A 123 8.96 32.94 12.69
CA ILE A 123 9.61 31.71 12.21
C ILE A 123 9.00 30.48 12.89
N GLU A 124 8.80 30.52 14.21
CA GLU A 124 8.17 29.44 14.95
C GLU A 124 6.74 29.17 14.46
N GLY A 125 5.95 30.23 14.28
CA GLY A 125 4.61 30.13 13.70
C GLY A 125 4.58 29.60 12.26
N ALA A 126 5.62 29.87 11.46
CA ALA A 126 5.77 29.27 10.13
C ALA A 126 6.13 27.79 10.23
N ASN A 127 7.03 27.41 11.14
CA ASN A 127 7.44 26.03 11.37
C ASN A 127 6.29 25.15 11.87
N ILE A 128 5.43 25.66 12.75
CA ILE A 128 4.22 24.95 13.23
C ILE A 128 3.30 24.65 12.04
N ARG A 129 3.03 25.65 11.20
CA ARG A 129 2.20 25.48 9.99
C ARG A 129 2.79 24.46 9.03
N MET A 130 4.07 24.59 8.70
CA MET A 130 4.77 23.66 7.81
C MET A 130 4.77 22.23 8.36
N THR A 131 4.95 22.07 9.68
CA THR A 131 4.92 20.75 10.33
C THR A 131 3.53 20.13 10.24
N GLY A 132 2.47 20.90 10.53
CA GLY A 132 1.09 20.46 10.37
C GLY A 132 0.78 20.06 8.92
N GLU A 133 1.16 20.88 7.94
CA GLU A 133 0.97 20.58 6.52
C GLU A 133 1.71 19.31 6.07
N ARG A 134 2.94 19.10 6.53
CA ARG A 134 3.71 17.88 6.25
C ARG A 134 3.01 16.63 6.77
N LYS A 135 2.51 16.66 8.00
CA LYS A 135 1.78 15.51 8.58
C LYS A 135 0.48 15.23 7.82
N ILE A 136 -0.31 16.26 7.51
CA ILE A 136 -1.53 16.13 6.70
C ILE A 136 -1.18 15.55 5.32
N GLY A 137 -0.10 16.01 4.70
CA GLY A 137 0.41 15.51 3.43
C GLY A 137 0.77 14.03 3.50
N ALA A 138 1.48 13.60 4.55
CA ALA A 138 1.84 12.20 4.75
C ALA A 138 0.60 11.29 4.86
N TRP A 139 -0.41 11.69 5.62
CA TRP A 139 -1.66 10.94 5.74
C TRP A 139 -2.44 10.88 4.43
N ARG A 140 -2.51 11.99 3.68
CA ARG A 140 -3.14 12.01 2.35
C ARG A 140 -2.44 11.10 1.37
N SER A 141 -1.11 11.13 1.31
CA SER A 141 -0.32 10.24 0.45
C SER A 141 -0.58 8.77 0.78
N ARG A 142 -0.68 8.43 2.06
CA ARG A 142 -1.01 7.07 2.49
C ARG A 142 -2.42 6.64 2.11
N SER A 143 -3.41 7.53 2.27
CA SER A 143 -4.79 7.27 1.83
C SER A 143 -4.91 7.05 0.32
N ILE A 144 -4.16 7.82 -0.48
CA ILE A 144 -4.09 7.65 -1.94
C ILE A 144 -3.49 6.28 -2.28
N LEU A 145 -2.39 5.90 -1.62
CA LEU A 145 -1.75 4.61 -1.82
C LEU A 145 -2.69 3.45 -1.47
N ASP A 146 -3.35 3.49 -0.31
CA ASP A 146 -4.31 2.47 0.11
C ASP A 146 -5.48 2.37 -0.87
N THR A 147 -5.98 3.50 -1.38
CA THR A 147 -7.05 3.51 -2.38
C THR A 147 -6.59 2.90 -3.71
N ALA A 148 -5.37 3.19 -4.14
CA ALA A 148 -4.78 2.62 -5.35
C ALA A 148 -4.57 1.11 -5.20
N GLN A 149 -4.10 0.64 -4.05
CA GLN A 149 -3.96 -0.79 -3.73
C GLN A 149 -5.32 -1.49 -3.72
N ALA A 150 -6.34 -0.89 -3.10
CA ALA A 150 -7.70 -1.42 -3.12
C ALA A 150 -8.25 -1.55 -4.55
N PHE A 151 -7.98 -0.56 -5.41
CA PHE A 151 -8.37 -0.60 -6.81
C PHE A 151 -7.63 -1.70 -7.58
N ALA A 152 -6.32 -1.82 -7.40
CA ALA A 152 -5.50 -2.84 -8.02
C ALA A 152 -5.96 -4.26 -7.62
N ALA A 153 -6.20 -4.49 -6.33
CA ALA A 153 -6.72 -5.77 -5.81
C ALA A 153 -8.11 -6.11 -6.34
N ARG A 154 -9.00 -5.12 -6.55
CA ARG A 154 -10.30 -5.36 -7.22
C ARG A 154 -10.13 -5.74 -8.69
N LYS A 155 -9.18 -5.11 -9.39
CA LYS A 155 -8.92 -5.39 -10.80
C LYS A 155 -8.32 -6.78 -10.99
N SER A 156 -7.37 -7.16 -10.14
CA SER A 156 -6.81 -8.53 -10.14
C SER A 156 -7.88 -9.57 -9.81
N ALA A 157 -8.76 -9.31 -8.83
CA ALA A 157 -9.88 -10.19 -8.50
C ALA A 157 -10.82 -10.43 -9.69
N LYS A 158 -11.09 -9.40 -10.51
CA LYS A 158 -11.89 -9.53 -11.74
C LYS A 158 -11.17 -10.34 -12.81
N GLY A 159 -9.87 -10.08 -13.02
CA GLY A 159 -9.06 -10.81 -13.99
C GLY A 159 -8.95 -12.31 -13.66
N LEU A 160 -8.73 -12.66 -12.38
CA LEU A 160 -8.67 -14.05 -11.92
C LEU A 160 -9.98 -14.82 -12.17
N ARG A 161 -11.14 -14.16 -12.03
CA ARG A 161 -12.44 -14.77 -12.36
C ARG A 161 -12.60 -15.01 -13.87
N GLN A 162 -12.15 -14.07 -14.70
CA GLN A 162 -12.23 -14.19 -16.15
C GLN A 162 -11.31 -15.29 -16.68
N VAL A 163 -10.08 -15.39 -16.17
CA VAL A 163 -9.14 -16.46 -16.54
C VAL A 163 -9.65 -17.82 -16.07
N GLY A 164 -10.21 -17.90 -14.85
CA GLY A 164 -10.84 -19.12 -14.35
C GLY A 164 -12.02 -19.57 -15.21
N ALA A 165 -12.87 -18.64 -15.66
CA ALA A 165 -13.99 -18.94 -16.55
C ALA A 165 -13.55 -19.32 -17.97
N LEU A 166 -12.56 -18.64 -18.53
CA LEU A 166 -12.02 -18.93 -19.87
C LEU A 166 -11.34 -20.29 -19.94
N ARG A 167 -10.53 -20.66 -18.93
CA ARG A 167 -9.90 -21.99 -18.89
C ARG A 167 -10.89 -23.12 -18.64
N ALA A 168 -11.90 -22.89 -17.79
CA ALA A 168 -12.98 -23.86 -17.60
C ALA A 168 -13.80 -24.06 -18.88
N GLY A 169 -14.03 -22.99 -19.65
CA GLY A 169 -14.66 -23.07 -20.97
C GLY A 169 -13.79 -23.82 -21.99
N ALA A 170 -12.48 -23.54 -22.04
CA ALA A 170 -11.57 -24.23 -22.95
C ALA A 170 -11.43 -25.74 -22.64
N GLY A 171 -11.52 -26.14 -21.37
CA GLY A 171 -11.50 -27.55 -20.96
C GLY A 171 -12.78 -28.34 -21.25
N LEU A 172 -13.86 -27.69 -21.71
CA LEU A 172 -15.10 -28.35 -22.12
C LEU A 172 -15.19 -28.60 -23.64
N ILE A 173 -14.29 -28.00 -24.43
CA ILE A 173 -14.34 -28.02 -25.91
C ILE A 173 -13.14 -28.80 -26.51
N GLY A 174 -12.16 -29.19 -25.69
CA GLY A 174 -11.03 -30.06 -26.06
C GLY A 174 -11.16 -31.42 -25.41
#